data_AF-A0A2D9BGE5-F1
#
_entry.id   AF-A0A2D9BGE5-F1
#
_cell.length_a   1.000
_cell.length_b   1.000
_cell.length_c   1.000
_cell.angle_alpha   90.00
_cell.angle_beta   90.00
_cell.angle_gamma   90.00
#
_symmetry.space_group_name_H-M   'P 1'
#
loop_
_entity.id
_entity.type
_entity.pdbx_description
1 polymer ?
#
loop_
_entity_poly.entity_id
_entity_poly.type
_entity_poly.pdbx_seq_one_letter_code
_entity_poly.pdbx_strand_id
1 'polypeptide(L)'
;MDHQDLEQNYTFLTMPMVAASNTLLGNPVSADYDADSDTVFIAERANGGGRVLAFEDTSAGGNLFPRVSIELSGASSVYFNSQD
;
A
#
# COMPACT_ATOMS: atom_id res chain seq x y z
N MET A 1 26.50 33.54 -26.16
CA MET A 1 25.04 33.59 -26.04
C MET A 1 24.68 32.39 -25.17
N ASP A 2 24.12 32.72 -24.03
CA ASP A 2 23.86 31.90 -22.86
C ASP A 2 23.15 30.59 -23.22
N HIS A 3 23.74 29.45 -22.84
CA HIS A 3 23.06 28.17 -22.82
C HIS A 3 22.08 28.22 -21.65
N GLN A 4 20.89 28.77 -21.89
CA GLN A 4 19.79 28.67 -20.94
C GLN A 4 19.36 27.21 -20.92
N ASP A 5 19.99 26.45 -20.03
CA ASP A 5 19.52 25.14 -19.61
C ASP A 5 18.11 25.35 -19.04
N LEU A 6 17.13 24.82 -19.78
CA LEU A 6 15.74 24.75 -19.36
C LEU A 6 15.70 23.90 -18.07
N GLU A 7 15.70 24.55 -16.91
CA GLU A 7 15.29 23.92 -15.65
C GLU A 7 13.82 23.50 -15.81
N GLN A 8 13.63 22.26 -16.25
CA GLN A 8 12.33 21.62 -16.24
C GLN A 8 11.90 21.49 -14.79
N ASN A 9 10.89 22.27 -14.41
CA ASN A 9 10.33 22.28 -13.07
C ASN A 9 9.57 20.97 -12.81
N TYR A 10 10.30 19.92 -12.39
CA TYR A 10 9.69 18.67 -11.93
C TYR A 10 9.10 18.89 -10.54
N THR A 11 7.77 18.95 -10.46
CA THR A 11 7.06 18.90 -9.18
C THR A 11 7.24 17.51 -8.57
N PHE A 12 7.86 17.43 -7.39
CA PHE A 12 7.91 16.19 -6.62
C PHE A 12 6.50 15.87 -6.11
N LEU A 13 5.84 14.91 -6.77
CA LEU A 13 4.62 14.33 -6.24
C LEU A 13 4.99 13.55 -4.96
N THR A 14 4.30 13.86 -3.87
CA THR A 14 4.45 13.08 -2.64
C THR A 14 3.79 11.73 -2.86
N MET A 15 4.56 10.64 -2.73
CA MET A 15 4.01 9.29 -2.81
C MET A 15 3.30 8.99 -1.48
N PRO A 16 1.99 8.72 -1.48
CA PRO A 16 1.27 8.40 -0.26
C PRO A 16 1.85 7.15 0.42
N MET A 17 2.01 7.21 1.74
CA MET A 17 2.60 6.14 2.54
C MET A 17 1.65 5.73 3.65
N VAL A 18 1.19 4.48 3.64
CA VAL A 18 0.33 3.92 4.70
C VAL A 18 1.22 3.28 5.76
N ALA A 19 1.22 3.84 6.98
CA ALA A 19 2.08 3.43 8.08
C ALA A 19 1.53 3.85 9.45
N ALA A 20 2.23 3.50 10.53
CA ALA A 20 1.86 3.75 11.93
C ALA A 20 0.81 2.78 12.51
N SER A 21 0.49 2.98 13.79
CA SER A 21 -0.05 1.94 14.69
C SER A 21 -1.37 1.31 14.25
N ASN A 22 -2.26 2.08 13.63
CA ASN A 22 -3.61 1.61 13.28
C ASN A 22 -3.60 0.73 12.03
N THR A 23 -2.53 0.79 11.24
CA THR A 23 -2.40 0.00 10.01
C THR A 23 -2.21 -1.48 10.28
N LEU A 24 -1.81 -1.86 11.49
CA LEU A 24 -1.43 -3.24 11.84
C LEU A 24 -0.25 -3.79 11.01
N LEU A 25 0.44 -2.95 10.25
CA LEU A 25 1.65 -3.32 9.51
C LEU A 25 2.82 -3.50 10.49
N GLY A 26 3.45 -4.67 10.47
CA GLY A 26 4.69 -4.95 11.19
C GLY A 26 5.83 -5.33 10.25
N ASN A 27 5.55 -6.27 9.34
CA ASN A 27 6.44 -6.69 8.27
C ASN A 27 5.61 -7.07 7.02
N PRO A 28 5.18 -6.08 6.21
CA PRO A 28 4.54 -6.36 4.93
C PRO A 28 5.54 -7.02 3.98
N VAL A 29 5.15 -8.14 3.37
CA VAL A 29 6.00 -8.95 2.49
C VAL A 29 5.50 -9.03 1.04
N SER A 30 4.24 -8.67 0.80
CA SER A 30 3.63 -8.61 -0.54
C SER A 30 2.46 -7.64 -0.53
N ALA A 31 2.21 -7.02 -1.68
CA ALA A 31 1.10 -6.10 -1.93
C ALA A 31 0.54 -6.35 -3.33
N ASP A 32 -0.77 -6.21 -3.50
CA ASP A 32 -1.43 -6.17 -4.81
C ASP A 32 -2.57 -5.15 -4.80
N TYR A 33 -2.85 -4.54 -5.95
CA TYR A 33 -3.78 -3.41 -6.07
C TYR A 33 -4.95 -3.72 -7.00
N ASP A 34 -6.17 -3.50 -6.51
CA ASP A 34 -7.39 -3.49 -7.29
C ASP A 34 -7.77 -2.04 -7.65
N ALA A 35 -7.71 -1.73 -8.95
CA ALA A 35 -8.01 -0.40 -9.45
C ALA A 35 -9.52 -0.09 -9.51
N ASP A 36 -10.39 -1.11 -9.57
CA ASP A 36 -11.84 -0.91 -9.64
C ASP A 36 -12.40 -0.44 -8.30
N SER A 37 -11.83 -0.93 -7.18
CA SER A 37 -12.25 -0.58 -5.83
C SER A 37 -11.29 0.35 -5.07
N ASP A 38 -10.18 0.77 -5.69
CA ASP A 38 -9.07 1.50 -5.04
C ASP A 38 -8.56 0.80 -3.76
N THR A 39 -8.41 -0.53 -3.84
CA THR A 39 -8.04 -1.35 -2.69
C THR A 39 -6.62 -1.88 -2.82
N VAL A 40 -5.80 -1.69 -1.79
CA VAL A 40 -4.50 -2.35 -1.64
C VAL A 40 -4.63 -3.54 -0.69
N PHE A 41 -4.37 -4.73 -1.19
CA PHE A 41 -4.24 -5.95 -0.41
C PHE A 41 -2.80 -6.14 0.03
N ILE A 42 -2.57 -6.49 1.29
CA ILE A 42 -1.23 -6.69 1.85
C ILE A 42 -1.16 -8.06 2.53
N ALA A 43 -0.10 -8.82 2.23
CA ALA A 43 0.35 -9.91 3.08
C ALA A 43 1.27 -9.33 4.17
N GLU A 44 0.85 -9.42 5.42
CA GLU A 44 1.61 -8.99 6.59
C GLU A 44 2.05 -10.23 7.36
N ARG A 45 3.34 -10.32 7.71
CA ARG A 45 3.94 -11.55 8.26
C ARG A 45 4.11 -11.55 9.79
N ALA A 46 4.31 -10.40 10.42
CA ALA A 46 4.76 -10.31 11.80
C ALA A 46 3.62 -10.17 12.81
N ASN A 47 2.57 -9.42 12.49
CA ASN A 47 1.52 -9.04 13.43
C ASN A 47 0.53 -10.19 13.67
N GLY A 48 0.64 -10.82 14.85
CA GLY A 48 -0.19 -11.96 15.23
C GLY A 48 0.15 -13.25 14.48
N GLY A 49 1.39 -13.40 13.98
CA GLY A 49 1.83 -14.57 13.22
C GLY A 49 1.49 -14.55 11.71
N GLY A 50 0.80 -13.50 11.27
CA GLY A 50 0.51 -13.22 9.87
C GLY A 50 -0.96 -12.90 9.63
N ARG A 51 -1.22 -12.03 8.66
CA ARG A 51 -2.58 -11.61 8.26
C ARG A 51 -2.62 -11.09 6.83
N VAL A 52 -3.81 -11.14 6.25
CA VAL A 52 -4.17 -10.40 5.04
C VAL A 52 -4.91 -9.13 5.46
N LEU A 53 -4.42 -8.00 4.98
CA LEU A 53 -5.02 -6.67 5.21
C LEU A 53 -5.55 -6.12 3.88
N ALA A 54 -6.64 -5.36 3.93
CA ALA A 54 -7.09 -4.55 2.81
C ALA A 54 -7.29 -3.10 3.25
N PHE A 55 -6.72 -2.16 2.50
CA PHE A 55 -6.89 -0.73 2.70
C PHE A 55 -7.57 -0.14 1.47
N GLU A 56 -8.63 0.62 1.71
CA GLU A 56 -9.29 1.44 0.69
C GLU A 56 -8.86 2.91 0.87
N ASP A 57 -9.11 3.74 -0.14
CA ASP A 57 -8.85 5.19 -0.12
C ASP A 57 -7.38 5.53 0.21
N THR A 58 -6.45 4.73 -0.31
CA THR A 58 -5.01 4.84 0.04
C THR A 58 -4.32 6.08 -0.55
N SER A 59 -5.00 6.83 -1.41
CA SER A 59 -4.50 8.04 -2.09
C SER A 59 -4.00 9.16 -1.17
N ALA A 60 -4.46 9.21 0.09
CA ALA A 60 -3.98 10.16 1.09
C ALA A 60 -2.82 9.62 1.95
N GLY A 61 -2.63 8.31 2.02
CA GLY A 61 -1.71 7.64 2.93
C GLY A 61 -2.07 7.81 4.41
N GLY A 62 -1.08 7.65 5.30
CA GLY A 62 -1.20 7.91 6.73
C GLY A 62 -1.53 6.69 7.60
N ASN A 63 -2.08 6.98 8.79
CA ASN A 63 -2.38 6.01 9.84
C ASN A 63 -3.80 5.43 9.68
N LEU A 64 -3.98 4.65 8.61
CA LEU A 64 -5.27 4.07 8.22
C LEU A 64 -5.61 2.84 9.05
N PHE A 65 -6.90 2.61 9.30
CA PHE A 65 -7.39 1.29 9.74
C PHE A 65 -7.66 0.43 8.51
N PRO A 66 -7.25 -0.85 8.50
CA PRO A 66 -7.59 -1.75 7.41
C PRO A 66 -9.10 -2.05 7.45
N ARG A 67 -9.74 -2.09 6.28
CA ARG A 67 -11.15 -2.50 6.16
C ARG A 67 -11.33 -4.00 6.34
N VAL A 68 -10.36 -4.78 5.88
CA VAL A 68 -10.30 -6.22 6.08
C VAL A 68 -9.06 -6.54 6.89
N SER A 69 -9.22 -7.36 7.93
CA SER A 69 -8.10 -7.97 8.65
C SER A 69 -8.44 -9.43 8.92
N ILE A 70 -7.79 -10.33 8.18
CA ILE A 70 -7.99 -11.78 8.28
C ILE A 70 -6.70 -12.39 8.77
N GLU A 71 -6.75 -13.05 9.93
CA GLU A 71 -5.61 -13.78 10.46
C GLU A 71 -5.29 -14.97 9.56
N LEU A 72 -4.04 -15.03 9.09
CA LEU A 72 -3.56 -16.07 8.20
C LEU A 72 -2.09 -16.32 8.52
N SER A 73 -1.85 -17.29 9.40
CA SER A 73 -0.49 -17.66 9.79
C SER A 73 0.34 -18.06 8.58
N GLY A 74 1.53 -17.48 8.45
CA GLY A 74 2.41 -17.73 7.31
C GLY A 74 2.01 -17.01 6.02
N ALA A 75 1.10 -16.02 6.07
CA ALA A 75 0.85 -15.10 4.96
C ALA A 75 2.18 -14.58 4.39
N SER A 76 2.40 -14.83 3.10
CA SER A 76 3.67 -14.54 2.42
C SER A 76 3.50 -13.90 1.04
N SER A 77 2.31 -14.03 0.45
CA SER A 77 1.94 -13.38 -0.80
C SER A 77 0.44 -13.13 -0.80
N VAL A 78 0.04 -12.08 -1.51
CA VAL A 78 -1.32 -11.87 -2.00
C VAL A 78 -1.29 -11.75 -3.51
N TYR A 79 -2.40 -12.08 -4.16
CA TYR A 79 -2.62 -11.85 -5.57
C TYR A 79 -4.10 -11.53 -5.74
N PHE A 80 -4.39 -10.33 -6.24
CA PHE A 80 -5.71 -9.93 -6.64
C PHE A 80 -5.95 -10.42 -8.07
N ASN A 81 -6.99 -11.22 -8.24
CA ASN A 81 -7.42 -11.70 -9.54
C ASN A 81 -8.71 -10.98 -9.92
N SER A 82 -8.63 -10.04 -10.88
CA SER A 82 -9.81 -9.51 -11.54
C SER A 82 -10.40 -10.59 -12.44
N GLN A 83 -11.71 -10.78 -12.37
CA GLN A 83 -12.44 -11.57 -13.36
C GLN A 83 -13.18 -10.60 -14.27
N ASP A 84 -12.77 -10.56 -15.53
CA ASP A 84 -13.44 -9.80 -16.59
C ASP A 84 -14.88 -10.28 -16.85
#